data_AF-A0A3M1HNQ2-F1
#
_entry.id   AF-A0A3M1HNQ2-F1
#
_cell.length_a   1.000
_cell.length_b   1.000
_cell.length_c   1.000
_cell.angle_alpha   90.00
_cell.angle_beta   90.00
_cell.angle_gamma   90.00
#
_symmetry.space_group_name_H-M   'P 1'
#
loop_
_entity.id
_entity.type
_entity.pdbx_description
1 polymer ?
#
loop_
_entity_poly.entity_id
_entity_poly.type
_entity_poly.pdbx_seq_one_letter_code
_entity_poly.pdbx_strand_id
1 'polypeptide(L)'
;MKPVLRTQDLVKAGLYDSEEAVIQDGLRYLLQARPELRLELAVYRYRTEDISLGKAANLAGVSFEQMKEILQSRGVQLRLGPKTQEEALEEVATLRRHLHGQGDQ
;
A
#
# COMPACT_ATOMS: atom_id res chain seq x y z
N MET A 1 32.04 -2.07 14.04
CA MET A 1 30.97 -1.08 13.76
C MET A 1 30.36 -1.43 12.41
N LYS A 2 29.03 -1.55 12.28
CA LYS A 2 28.41 -1.73 10.95
C LYS A 2 28.56 -0.41 10.19
N PRO A 3 29.01 -0.42 8.91
CA PRO A 3 29.11 0.81 8.14
C PRO A 3 27.72 1.43 7.98
N VAL A 4 27.63 2.75 8.14
CA VAL A 4 26.43 3.50 7.80
C VAL A 4 26.37 3.59 6.28
N LEU A 5 25.43 2.87 5.68
CA LEU A 5 25.18 2.91 4.24
C LEU A 5 24.24 4.07 3.91
N ARG A 6 24.51 4.76 2.81
CA ARG A 6 23.65 5.77 2.21
C ARG A 6 23.15 5.29 0.86
N THR A 7 22.01 5.82 0.44
CA THR A 7 21.43 5.62 -0.90
C THR A 7 22.45 5.86 -2.03
N GLN A 8 23.26 6.92 -1.91
CA GLN A 8 24.33 7.27 -2.85
C GLN A 8 25.37 6.17 -3.06
N ASP A 9 25.65 5.37 -2.04
CA ASP A 9 26.67 4.33 -2.13
C ASP A 9 26.22 3.22 -3.11
N LEU A 10 24.91 2.94 -3.17
CA LEU A 10 24.32 1.99 -4.12
C LEU A 10 24.29 2.53 -5.55
N VAL A 11 23.98 3.81 -5.73
CA VAL A 11 23.96 4.45 -7.05
C VAL A 11 25.37 4.55 -7.63
N LYS A 12 26.36 4.97 -6.83
CA LYS A 12 27.77 5.04 -7.26
C LYS A 12 28.36 3.68 -7.60
N ALA A 13 27.86 2.62 -6.97
CA ALA A 13 28.23 1.25 -7.29
C ALA A 13 27.54 0.71 -8.57
N GLY A 14 26.63 1.48 -9.20
CA GLY A 14 25.89 1.07 -10.39
C GLY A 14 24.79 0.05 -10.12
N LEU A 15 24.35 -0.10 -8.86
CA LEU A 15 23.32 -1.07 -8.47
C LEU A 15 21.90 -0.54 -8.63
N TYR A 16 21.74 0.78 -8.70
CA TYR A 16 20.47 1.47 -8.89
C TYR A 16 20.67 2.71 -9.76
N ASP A 17 19.66 3.02 -10.58
CA ASP A 17 19.70 4.17 -11.50
C ASP A 17 19.62 5.53 -10.78
N SER A 18 19.05 5.56 -9.58
CA SER A 18 18.90 6.78 -8.78
C SER A 18 18.67 6.50 -7.30
N GLU A 19 18.88 7.51 -6.46
CA GLU A 19 18.56 7.42 -5.04
C GLU A 19 17.04 7.22 -4.81
N GLU A 20 16.20 7.80 -5.68
CA GLU A 20 14.75 7.61 -5.64
C GLU A 20 14.39 6.13 -5.84
N ALA A 21 15.02 5.45 -6.81
CA ALA A 21 14.80 4.02 -7.02
C ALA A 21 15.18 3.18 -5.78
N VAL A 22 16.28 3.54 -5.11
CA VAL A 22 16.69 2.90 -3.84
C VAL A 22 15.62 3.13 -2.77
N ILE A 23 15.12 4.35 -2.62
CA ILE A 23 14.11 4.70 -1.61
C ILE A 23 12.80 3.96 -1.88
N GLN A 24 12.33 3.92 -3.13
CA GLN A 24 11.11 3.21 -3.51
C GLN A 24 11.19 1.72 -3.22
N ASP A 25 12.32 1.08 -3.56
CA ASP A 25 12.56 -0.32 -3.21
C ASP A 25 12.67 -0.53 -1.70
N GLY A 26 13.38 0.35 -1.00
CA GLY A 26 13.52 0.32 0.45
C GLY A 26 12.17 0.44 1.17
N LEU A 27 11.29 1.35 0.74
CA LEU A 27 9.93 1.48 1.26
C LEU A 27 9.11 0.22 0.99
N ARG A 28 9.22 -0.37 -0.20
CA ARG A 28 8.53 -1.63 -0.54
C ARG A 28 8.96 -2.76 0.41
N TYR A 29 10.26 -2.95 0.60
CA TYR A 29 10.79 -3.95 1.51
C TYR A 29 10.44 -3.67 2.97
N LEU A 30 10.47 -2.40 3.40
CA LEU A 30 10.08 -2.00 4.75
C LEU A 30 8.63 -2.38 5.05
N LEU A 31 7.71 -2.02 4.15
CA LEU A 31 6.28 -2.29 4.32
C LEU A 31 5.93 -3.77 4.15
N GLN A 32 6.75 -4.54 3.42
CA GLN A 32 6.63 -5.99 3.36
C GLN A 32 7.13 -6.66 4.65
N ALA A 33 8.25 -6.20 5.20
CA ALA A 33 8.84 -6.74 6.42
C ALA A 33 8.08 -6.33 7.69
N ARG A 34 7.37 -5.19 7.66
CA ARG A 34 6.62 -4.62 8.78
C ARG A 34 5.15 -4.40 8.43
N PRO A 35 4.35 -5.48 8.33
CA PRO A 35 2.93 -5.39 7.98
C PRO A 35 2.13 -4.49 8.94
N GLU A 36 2.57 -4.33 10.18
CA GLU A 36 1.97 -3.40 11.13
C GLU A 36 2.11 -1.94 10.69
N LEU A 37 3.26 -1.53 10.15
CA LEU A 37 3.44 -0.17 9.61
C LEU A 37 2.58 0.04 8.37
N ARG A 38 2.50 -0.98 7.53
CA ARG A 38 1.67 -0.99 6.33
C ARG A 38 0.19 -0.82 6.66
N LEU A 39 -0.29 -1.50 7.71
CA LEU A 39 -1.65 -1.36 8.21
C LEU A 39 -1.92 0.04 8.77
N GLU A 40 -1.04 0.57 9.61
CA GLU A 40 -1.20 1.93 10.16
C GLU A 40 -1.22 2.99 9.06
N LEU A 41 -0.37 2.84 8.04
CA LEU A 41 -0.37 3.71 6.87
C LEU A 41 -1.71 3.63 6.12
N ALA A 42 -2.25 2.43 5.91
CA ALA A 42 -3.55 2.24 5.26
C ALA A 42 -4.69 2.92 6.04
N VAL A 43 -4.71 2.76 7.36
CA VAL A 43 -5.71 3.41 8.24
C VAL A 43 -5.56 4.93 8.20
N TYR A 44 -4.32 5.44 8.27
CA TYR A 44 -4.05 6.88 8.15
C TYR A 44 -4.60 7.43 6.83
N ARG A 45 -4.23 6.84 5.69
CA ARG A 45 -4.66 7.32 4.37
C ARG A 45 -6.17 7.22 4.20
N TYR A 46 -6.83 6.18 4.72
CA TYR A 46 -8.29 6.11 4.69
C TYR A 46 -8.97 7.25 5.46
N ARG A 47 -8.37 7.66 6.60
CA ARG A 47 -8.89 8.76 7.42
C ARG A 47 -8.67 10.11 6.77
N THR A 48 -7.47 10.36 6.26
CA THR A 48 -7.02 11.70 5.85
C THR A 48 -7.15 11.96 4.35
N GLU A 49 -7.15 10.90 3.55
CA GLU A 49 -7.27 10.98 2.09
C GLU A 49 -8.64 10.45 1.66
N ASP A 50 -9.00 10.71 0.40
CA ASP A 50 -10.21 10.18 -0.20
C ASP A 50 -9.90 8.88 -0.96
N ILE A 51 -9.42 7.87 -0.20
CA ILE A 51 -9.24 6.52 -0.73
C ILE A 51 -10.42 5.63 -0.33
N SER A 52 -10.77 4.74 -1.24
CA SER A 52 -11.83 3.77 -1.01
C SER A 52 -11.46 2.72 0.05
N LEU A 53 -12.45 2.01 0.58
CA LEU A 53 -12.24 0.90 1.52
C LEU A 53 -11.44 -0.23 0.85
N GLY A 54 -11.71 -0.53 -0.42
CA GLY A 54 -10.96 -1.53 -1.18
C GLY A 54 -9.49 -1.14 -1.37
N LYS A 55 -9.22 0.15 -1.65
CA LYS A 55 -7.86 0.67 -1.78
C LYS A 55 -7.10 0.64 -0.45
N ALA A 56 -7.78 0.96 0.66
CA ALA A 56 -7.21 0.80 2.00
C ALA A 56 -6.92 -0.66 2.34
N ALA A 57 -7.82 -1.60 2.02
CA ALA A 57 -7.63 -3.04 2.24
C ALA A 57 -6.43 -3.57 1.44
N ASN A 58 -6.32 -3.19 0.17
CA ASN A 58 -5.19 -3.54 -0.69
C ASN A 58 -3.86 -2.99 -0.15
N LEU A 59 -3.86 -1.72 0.27
CA LEU A 59 -2.70 -1.10 0.89
C LEU A 59 -2.34 -1.79 2.21
N ALA A 60 -3.30 -2.21 3.03
CA ALA A 60 -3.06 -2.95 4.26
C ALA A 60 -2.60 -4.40 4.04
N GLY A 61 -2.87 -4.98 2.85
CA GLY A 61 -2.61 -6.39 2.57
C GLY A 61 -3.59 -7.33 3.29
N VAL A 62 -4.82 -6.87 3.52
CA VAL A 62 -5.89 -7.63 4.21
C VAL A 62 -7.12 -7.73 3.32
N SER A 63 -8.04 -8.63 3.64
CA SER A 63 -9.32 -8.72 2.93
C SER A 63 -10.18 -7.48 3.17
N PHE A 64 -11.14 -7.24 2.28
CA PHE A 64 -12.10 -6.14 2.42
C PHE A 64 -12.85 -6.21 3.76
N GLU A 65 -13.31 -7.40 4.17
CA GLU A 65 -14.03 -7.59 5.43
C GLU A 65 -13.11 -7.37 6.64
N GLN A 66 -11.86 -7.85 6.59
CA GLN A 66 -10.88 -7.57 7.65
C GLN A 66 -10.61 -6.07 7.79
N MET A 67 -10.47 -5.34 6.68
CA MET A 67 -10.25 -3.89 6.74
C MET A 67 -11.44 -3.17 7.37
N LYS A 68 -12.67 -3.61 7.06
CA LYS A 68 -13.89 -3.08 7.65
C LYS A 68 -13.91 -3.27 9.18
N GLU A 69 -13.59 -4.47 9.67
CA GLU A 69 -13.48 -4.77 11.10
C GLU A 69 -12.39 -3.92 11.79
N ILE A 70 -11.23 -3.77 11.14
CA ILE A 70 -10.11 -2.95 11.63
C ILE A 70 -10.56 -1.49 11.78
N LEU A 71 -11.24 -0.92 10.79
CA LEU A 71 -11.70 0.47 10.84
C LEU A 71 -12.77 0.66 11.92
N GLN A 72 -13.73 -0.26 12.01
CA GLN A 72 -14.78 -0.23 13.03
C GLN A 72 -14.21 -0.33 14.46
N SER A 73 -13.29 -1.26 14.70
CA SER A 73 -12.64 -1.41 16.01
C SER A 73 -11.83 -0.18 16.43
N ARG A 74 -11.41 0.64 15.46
CA ARG A 74 -10.70 1.91 15.67
C ARG A 74 -11.60 3.13 15.65
N GLY A 75 -12.93 2.95 15.71
CA GLY A 75 -13.92 4.03 15.70
C GLY A 75 -13.94 4.86 14.42
N VAL A 76 -13.43 4.31 13.30
CA VAL A 76 -13.41 5.00 12.02
C VAL A 76 -14.74 4.78 11.30
N GLN A 77 -15.40 5.87 10.93
CA GLN A 77 -16.64 5.79 10.18
C GLN A 77 -16.39 5.21 8.79
N LEU A 78 -17.11 4.13 8.46
CA LEU A 78 -17.01 3.49 7.16
C LEU A 78 -17.70 4.35 6.09
N ARG A 79 -16.94 4.68 5.05
CA ARG A 79 -17.42 5.17 3.76
C ARG A 79 -17.73 3.94 2.90
N LEU A 80 -19.00 3.56 2.84
CA LEU A 80 -19.47 2.41 2.07
C LEU A 80 -19.90 2.88 0.68
N GLY A 81 -19.28 2.31 -0.34
CA GLY A 81 -19.52 2.64 -1.75
C GLY A 81 -18.63 3.79 -2.25
N PRO A 82 -18.37 3.84 -3.56
CA PRO A 82 -17.59 4.92 -4.17
C PRO A 82 -18.36 6.24 -4.09
N LYS A 83 -17.66 7.33 -3.76
CA LYS A 83 -18.21 8.68 -3.78
C LYS A 83 -18.34 9.23 -5.19
N THR A 84 -17.48 8.78 -6.11
CA THR A 84 -17.45 9.22 -7.50
C THR A 84 -17.39 8.05 -8.48
N GLN A 85 -17.73 8.33 -9.73
CA GLN A 85 -17.64 7.33 -10.80
C GLN A 85 -16.18 6.94 -11.07
N GLU A 86 -15.23 7.87 -10.95
CA GLU A 86 -13.80 7.61 -11.08
C GLU A 86 -13.30 6.61 -10.05
N GLU A 87 -13.71 6.76 -8.78
CA GLU A 87 -13.36 5.83 -7.72
C GLU A 87 -13.90 4.42 -8.02
N ALA A 88 -15.15 4.33 -8.46
CA ALA A 88 -15.76 3.07 -8.87
C ALA A 88 -14.97 2.37 -10.00
N LEU A 89 -14.53 3.14 -11.00
CA LEU A 89 -13.73 2.62 -12.12
C LEU A 89 -12.33 2.17 -11.67
N GLU A 90 -11.70 2.90 -10.76
CA GLU A 90 -10.39 2.54 -10.20
C GLU A 90 -10.46 1.25 -9.38
N GLU A 91 -11.54 1.05 -8.60
CA GLU A 91 -11.79 -0.20 -7.87
C GLU A 91 -11.93 -1.39 -8.82
N VAL A 92 -12.73 -1.26 -9.89
CA VAL A 92 -12.89 -2.31 -10.91
C VAL A 92 -11.56 -2.63 -11.58
N ALA A 93 -10.76 -1.61 -11.93
CA ALA A 93 -9.45 -1.81 -12.53
C ALA A 93 -8.49 -2.56 -11.58
N THR A 94 -8.50 -2.22 -10.30
CA THR A 94 -7.68 -2.87 -9.27
C THR A 94 -8.07 -4.33 -9.09
N LEU A 95 -9.37 -4.63 -9.02
CA LEU A 95 -9.90 -5.98 -8.93
C LEU A 95 -9.53 -6.82 -10.15
N ARG A 96 -9.67 -6.26 -11.37
CA ARG A 96 -9.27 -6.93 -12.61
C ARG A 96 -7.79 -7.29 -12.61
N ARG A 97 -6.90 -6.38 -12.20
CA ARG A 97 -5.46 -6.68 -12.10
C ARG A 97 -5.16 -7.85 -11.16
N HIS A 98 -5.86 -7.95 -10.03
CA HIS A 98 -5.66 -9.06 -9.08
C HIS A 98 -6.23 -10.38 -9.60
N LEU A 99 -7.40 -10.36 -10.23
CA LEU A 99 -8.02 -11.57 -10.81
C LEU A 99 -7.24 -12.11 -12.00
N HIS A 100 -6.64 -11.24 -12.83
CA HIS A 100 -5.81 -11.66 -13.95
C HIS A 100 -4.37 -12.01 -13.56
N GLY A 101 -3.88 -11.58 -12.39
CA GLY A 101 -2.56 -11.94 -11.86
C GLY A 101 -2.49 -13.30 -11.17
N GLN A 102 -3.61 -14.01 -11.02
CA GLN A 102 -3.68 -15.38 -10.46
C GLN A 102 -3.69 -16.48 -11.54
N GLY A 103 -3.48 -16.14 -12.81
CA GLY A 103 -3.55 -17.09 -13.94
C GLY A 103 -2.24 -17.73 -14.39
N ASP A 104 -1.08 -17.27 -13.91
CA ASP A 104 0.24 -17.73 -14.37
C ASP A 104 1.11 -18.30 -13.22
N GLN A 105 0.60 -19.32 -12.53
CA GLN A 105 1.42 -20.26 -11.74
C GLN A 105 1.06 -21.70 -12.08
#